data_AF-A0A554SNZ9-F1
#
_entry.id   AF-A0A554SNZ9-F1
#
_cell.length_a   1.000
_cell.length_b   1.000
_cell.length_c   1.000
_cell.angle_alpha   90.00
_cell.angle_beta   90.00
_cell.angle_gamma   90.00
#
_symmetry.space_group_name_H-M   'P 1'
#
loop_
_entity.id
_entity.type
_entity.pdbx_description
1 polymer ?
#
loop_
_entity_poly.entity_id
_entity_poly.type
_entity_poly.pdbx_seq_one_letter_code
_entity_poly.pdbx_strand_id
1 'polypeptide(L)'
;MNNVPNIWALVQAHIDDTGVTEATIAKRAGTKPQTINSWKARGLTKLPEAWLIKSLAREVRVPYREMLDAVLRDIRYLPEEVVGDERDSAPNTPGPEGPAPDELERLRAEREAKKAKRSAARRRPQEPDDPT
;
A
#
# COMPACT_ATOMS: atom_id res chain seq x y z
N MET A 1 -23.96 -16.23 -4.58
CA MET A 1 -23.58 -15.08 -5.43
C MET A 1 -23.04 -14.01 -4.49
N ASN A 2 -21.72 -13.88 -4.36
CA ASN A 2 -21.13 -12.82 -3.54
C ASN A 2 -21.29 -11.50 -4.29
N ASN A 3 -22.41 -10.81 -4.07
CA ASN A 3 -22.65 -9.51 -4.68
C ASN A 3 -21.69 -8.50 -4.06
N VAL A 4 -20.66 -8.11 -4.81
CA VAL A 4 -19.67 -7.13 -4.34
C VAL A 4 -20.37 -5.76 -4.25
N PRO A 5 -20.29 -5.04 -3.12
CA PRO A 5 -21.10 -3.84 -2.91
C PRO A 5 -20.69 -2.71 -3.87
N ASN A 6 -21.70 -2.12 -4.52
CA ASN A 6 -21.56 -0.84 -5.23
C ASN A 6 -21.61 0.34 -4.23
N ILE A 7 -21.33 1.56 -4.71
CA ILE A 7 -21.30 2.73 -3.82
C ILE A 7 -22.65 2.93 -3.11
N TRP A 8 -23.74 2.65 -3.83
CA TRP A 8 -25.09 2.83 -3.30
C TRP A 8 -25.40 1.82 -2.19
N ALA A 9 -24.94 0.59 -2.31
CA ALA A 9 -25.11 -0.45 -1.28
C ALA A 9 -24.42 -0.04 0.03
N LEU A 10 -23.23 0.56 -0.04
CA LEU A 10 -22.54 1.06 1.15
C LEU A 10 -23.32 2.21 1.81
N VAL A 11 -23.81 3.16 1.01
CA VAL A 11 -24.63 4.28 1.51
C VAL A 11 -25.94 3.78 2.11
N GLN A 12 -26.63 2.85 1.44
CA GLN A 12 -27.88 2.26 1.90
C GLN A 12 -27.69 1.51 3.22
N ALA A 13 -26.62 0.71 3.37
CA ALA A 13 -26.33 0.03 4.62
C ALA A 13 -26.17 0.99 5.81
N HIS A 14 -25.54 2.14 5.59
CA HIS A 14 -25.42 3.17 6.63
C HIS A 14 -26.75 3.88 6.95
N ILE A 15 -27.60 4.09 5.94
CA ILE A 15 -28.97 4.60 6.14
C ILE A 15 -29.76 3.61 7.00
N ASP A 16 -29.67 2.32 6.68
CA ASP A 16 -30.39 1.27 7.39
C ASP A 16 -29.90 1.12 8.84
N ASP A 17 -28.59 1.28 9.09
CA ASP A 17 -27.98 1.20 10.43
C ASP A 17 -28.31 2.42 11.32
N THR A 18 -28.28 3.62 10.75
CA THR A 18 -28.34 4.87 11.53
C THR A 18 -29.67 5.63 11.42
N GLY A 19 -30.51 5.30 10.44
CA GLY A 19 -31.76 6.00 10.15
C GLY A 19 -31.58 7.41 9.55
N VAL A 20 -30.36 7.82 9.20
CA VAL A 20 -30.12 9.15 8.61
C VAL A 20 -30.60 9.21 7.16
N THR A 21 -30.97 10.41 6.71
CA THR A 21 -31.39 10.61 5.32
C THR A 21 -30.20 10.77 4.37
N GLU A 22 -30.41 10.43 3.08
CA GLU A 22 -29.45 10.68 2.00
C GLU A 22 -28.98 12.14 1.95
N ALA A 23 -29.90 13.07 2.17
CA ALA A 23 -29.60 14.49 2.18
C ALA A 23 -28.69 14.88 3.35
N THR A 24 -28.84 14.22 4.50
CA THR A 24 -27.96 14.39 5.67
C THR A 24 -26.55 13.88 5.36
N ILE A 25 -26.43 12.68 4.78
CA ILE A 25 -25.15 12.09 4.37
C ILE A 25 -24.44 13.02 3.38
N ALA A 26 -25.14 13.50 2.35
CA ALA A 26 -24.59 14.42 1.37
C ALA A 26 -24.04 15.70 2.01
N LYS A 27 -24.84 16.32 2.90
CA LYS A 27 -24.44 17.53 3.62
C LYS A 27 -23.18 17.32 4.48
N ARG A 28 -23.11 16.21 5.23
CA ARG A 28 -21.95 15.89 6.07
C ARG A 28 -20.71 15.51 5.26
N ALA A 29 -20.90 14.86 4.11
CA ALA A 29 -19.84 14.59 3.15
C ALA A 29 -19.37 15.85 2.38
N GLY A 30 -20.04 16.99 2.54
CA GLY A 30 -19.69 18.25 1.88
C GLY A 30 -20.13 18.35 0.42
N THR A 31 -21.18 17.61 0.04
CA THR A 31 -21.74 17.61 -1.32
C THR A 31 -23.23 17.97 -1.33
N LYS A 32 -23.78 18.19 -2.53
CA LYS A 32 -25.20 18.48 -2.71
C LYS A 32 -26.01 17.17 -2.65
N PRO A 33 -27.21 17.14 -2.05
CA PRO A 33 -28.09 15.96 -2.08
C PRO A 33 -28.36 15.45 -3.50
N GLN A 34 -28.43 16.37 -4.47
CA GLN A 34 -28.60 16.06 -5.89
C GLN A 34 -27.48 15.14 -6.43
N THR A 35 -26.25 15.30 -5.94
CA THR A 35 -25.11 14.47 -6.36
C THR A 35 -25.35 13.01 -5.97
N ILE A 36 -25.66 12.74 -4.70
CA ILE A 36 -25.93 11.39 -4.21
C ILE A 36 -27.20 10.79 -4.86
N ASN A 37 -28.26 11.60 -4.99
CA ASN A 37 -29.49 11.13 -5.63
C ASN A 37 -29.28 10.77 -7.12
N SER A 38 -28.42 11.51 -7.83
CA SER A 38 -28.07 11.18 -9.22
C SER A 38 -27.34 9.84 -9.33
N TRP A 39 -26.50 9.50 -8.36
CA TRP A 39 -25.80 8.22 -8.32
C TRP A 39 -26.76 7.06 -8.04
N LYS A 40 -27.72 7.26 -7.12
CA LYS A 40 -28.80 6.29 -6.88
C LYS A 40 -29.60 6.01 -8.15
N ALA A 41 -29.98 7.07 -8.88
CA ALA A 41 -30.89 6.95 -10.02
C ALA A 41 -30.21 6.47 -11.31
N ARG A 42 -28.95 6.86 -11.54
CA ARG A 42 -28.26 6.66 -12.84
C ARG A 42 -26.96 5.88 -12.73
N GLY A 43 -26.52 5.55 -11.52
CA GLY A 43 -25.19 5.01 -11.28
C GLY A 43 -24.09 6.07 -11.43
N LEU A 44 -22.86 5.64 -11.15
CA LEU A 44 -21.66 6.44 -11.34
C LEU A 44 -21.12 6.25 -12.76
N THR A 45 -20.89 7.34 -13.50
CA THR A 45 -20.33 7.27 -14.86
C THR A 45 -18.87 7.72 -14.94
N LYS A 46 -18.39 8.45 -13.93
CA LYS A 46 -17.04 9.00 -13.85
C LYS A 46 -16.53 8.92 -12.43
N LEU A 47 -15.22 8.78 -12.30
CA LEU A 47 -14.53 8.82 -11.01
C LEU A 47 -14.76 10.19 -10.35
N PRO A 48 -15.37 10.26 -9.16
CA PRO A 48 -15.50 11.50 -8.41
C PRO A 48 -14.14 11.98 -7.89
N GLU A 49 -14.09 13.23 -7.48
CA GLU A 49 -12.91 13.80 -6.83
C GLU A 49 -12.53 13.00 -5.57
N ALA A 50 -11.23 12.82 -5.35
CA ALA A 50 -10.71 12.02 -4.24
C ALA A 50 -11.18 12.52 -2.86
N TRP A 51 -11.35 13.83 -2.69
CA TRP A 51 -11.84 14.41 -1.45
C TRP A 51 -13.28 13.96 -1.14
N LEU A 52 -14.14 13.82 -2.15
CA LEU A 52 -15.53 13.41 -1.97
C LEU A 52 -15.61 11.94 -1.58
N ILE A 53 -14.81 11.09 -2.22
CA ILE A 53 -14.70 9.66 -1.86
C ILE A 53 -14.24 9.52 -0.41
N LYS A 54 -13.23 10.31 0.01
CA LYS A 54 -12.72 10.32 1.38
C LYS A 54 -13.76 10.80 2.40
N SER A 55 -14.51 11.86 2.07
CA SER A 55 -15.56 12.38 2.94
C SER A 55 -16.71 11.39 3.10
N LEU A 56 -17.14 10.75 2.01
CA LEU A 56 -18.17 9.71 2.05
C LEU A 56 -17.73 8.48 2.83
N ALA A 57 -16.50 8.00 2.63
CA ALA A 57 -15.97 6.87 3.40
C ALA A 57 -16.00 7.14 4.91
N ARG A 58 -15.64 8.37 5.32
CA ARG A 58 -15.72 8.80 6.71
C ARG A 58 -17.16 8.87 7.24
N GLU A 59 -18.08 9.44 6.46
CA GLU A 59 -19.49 9.56 6.87
C GLU A 59 -20.14 8.18 7.03
N VAL A 60 -19.96 7.31 6.03
CA VAL A 60 -20.54 5.96 5.97
C VAL A 60 -19.81 4.97 6.88
N ARG A 61 -18.68 5.38 7.49
CA ARG A 61 -17.83 4.60 8.40
C ARG A 61 -17.24 3.34 7.75
N VAL A 62 -16.85 3.44 6.48
CA VAL A 62 -16.14 2.37 5.75
C VAL A 62 -14.71 2.79 5.46
N PRO A 63 -13.76 1.84 5.34
CA PRO A 63 -12.41 2.14 4.90
C PRO A 63 -12.39 2.84 3.54
N TYR A 64 -11.49 3.82 3.36
CA TYR A 64 -11.35 4.54 2.10
C TYR A 64 -11.14 3.60 0.90
N ARG A 65 -10.36 2.52 1.10
CA ARG A 65 -10.09 1.52 0.07
C ARG A 65 -11.38 0.82 -0.40
N GLU A 66 -12.25 0.42 0.52
CA GLU A 66 -13.52 -0.23 0.17
C GLU A 66 -14.46 0.71 -0.58
N MET A 67 -14.55 1.96 -0.15
CA MET A 67 -15.32 2.99 -0.87
C MET A 67 -14.77 3.23 -2.27
N LEU A 68 -13.44 3.30 -2.42
CA LEU A 68 -12.79 3.48 -3.71
C LEU A 68 -13.01 2.27 -4.61
N ASP A 69 -12.90 1.05 -4.11
CA ASP A 69 -13.14 -0.17 -4.87
C ASP A 69 -14.59 -0.23 -5.38
N ALA A 70 -15.56 0.15 -4.55
CA ALA A 70 -16.96 0.25 -4.95
C ALA A 70 -17.17 1.29 -6.07
N VAL A 71 -16.55 2.46 -5.95
CA VAL A 71 -16.57 3.52 -6.97
C VAL A 71 -15.96 3.04 -8.29
N LEU A 72 -14.80 2.37 -8.24
CA LEU A 72 -14.10 1.90 -9.43
C LEU A 72 -14.86 0.78 -10.14
N ARG A 73 -15.57 -0.07 -9.40
CA ARG A 73 -16.47 -1.09 -9.96
C ARG A 73 -17.68 -0.45 -10.63
N ASP A 74 -18.29 0.56 -10.01
CA ASP A 74 -19.47 1.24 -10.57
C ASP A 74 -19.17 1.91 -11.91
N ILE A 75 -17.99 2.50 -12.06
CA ILE A 75 -17.55 3.10 -13.32
C ILE A 75 -16.96 2.06 -14.30
N ARG A 76 -17.05 0.77 -13.98
CA ARG A 76 -16.52 -0.37 -14.77
C ARG A 76 -15.00 -0.30 -15.03
N TYR A 77 -14.27 0.38 -14.16
CA TYR A 77 -12.80 0.40 -14.19
C TYR A 77 -12.21 -0.90 -13.65
N LEU A 78 -12.77 -1.40 -12.54
CA LEU A 78 -12.44 -2.74 -12.03
C LEU A 78 -13.41 -3.78 -12.62
N PRO A 79 -12.92 -4.95 -13.06
CA PRO A 79 -13.79 -6.05 -13.48
C PRO A 79 -14.59 -6.60 -12.29
N GLU A 80 -15.78 -7.14 -12.55
CA GLU A 80 -16.65 -7.74 -11.52
C GLU A 80 -15.94 -8.89 -10.80
N GLU A 81 -15.24 -9.72 -11.56
CA GLU A 81 -14.30 -10.72 -11.06
C GLU A 81 -12.88 -10.24 -11.31
N VAL A 82 -12.14 -10.00 -10.23
CA VAL A 82 -10.69 -10.06 -10.31
C VAL A 82 -10.38 -11.56 -10.33
N VAL A 83 -10.55 -12.20 -11.49
CA VAL A 83 -9.77 -13.42 -11.78
C VAL A 83 -8.35 -12.93 -11.62
N GLY A 84 -7.68 -13.39 -10.56
CA GLY A 84 -6.35 -12.90 -10.20
C GLY A 84 -5.53 -12.83 -11.46
N ASP A 85 -4.99 -11.65 -11.77
CA ASP A 85 -3.91 -11.59 -12.75
C ASP A 85 -2.83 -12.49 -12.15
N GLU A 86 -2.70 -13.71 -12.68
CA GLU A 86 -1.87 -14.79 -12.14
C GLU A 86 -0.38 -14.40 -12.08
N ARG A 87 -0.02 -13.17 -12.47
CA ARG A 87 1.31 -12.59 -12.35
C ARG A 87 1.63 -12.04 -10.96
N ASP A 88 0.66 -11.88 -10.05
CA ASP A 88 0.94 -11.55 -8.63
C ASP A 88 1.06 -12.77 -7.71
N SER A 89 0.71 -13.98 -8.20
CA SER A 89 1.15 -15.22 -7.59
C SER A 89 2.54 -15.60 -8.11
N ALA A 90 3.51 -14.70 -8.01
CA ALA A 90 4.86 -15.20 -7.81
C ALA A 90 4.79 -16.04 -6.53
N PRO A 91 5.22 -17.33 -6.53
CA PRO A 91 5.49 -17.99 -5.27
C PRO A 91 6.37 -17.03 -4.50
N ASN A 92 6.06 -16.83 -3.22
CA ASN A 92 6.90 -16.13 -2.27
C ASN A 92 8.24 -16.85 -2.25
N THR A 93 9.07 -16.57 -3.25
CA THR A 93 10.46 -16.98 -3.31
C THR A 93 11.04 -16.05 -2.28
N PRO A 94 11.44 -16.54 -1.10
CA PRO A 94 12.24 -15.71 -0.22
C PRO A 94 13.36 -15.15 -1.11
N GLY A 95 13.43 -13.82 -1.24
CA GLY A 95 14.50 -13.17 -1.99
C GLY A 95 15.83 -13.78 -1.54
N PRO A 96 16.85 -13.86 -2.43
CA PRO A 96 18.05 -14.65 -2.19
C PRO A 96 18.50 -14.42 -0.76
N GLU A 97 18.38 -15.49 0.04
CA GLU A 97 18.70 -15.43 1.46
C GLU A 97 20.05 -14.74 1.55
N GLY A 98 20.14 -13.68 2.36
CA GLY A 98 21.42 -13.03 2.60
C GLY A 98 22.47 -14.10 2.92
N PRO A 99 23.75 -13.87 2.56
CA PRO A 99 24.78 -14.89 2.67
C PRO A 99 24.70 -15.57 4.04
N ALA A 100 24.74 -16.90 4.03
CA ALA A 100 24.57 -17.70 5.24
C ALA A 100 25.49 -17.16 6.35
N PRO A 101 25.10 -17.24 7.63
CA PRO A 101 25.86 -16.63 8.73
C PRO A 101 27.34 -17.04 8.75
N ASP A 102 27.68 -18.25 8.29
CA ASP A 102 29.07 -18.70 8.15
C ASP A 102 29.81 -18.01 6.98
N GLU A 103 29.12 -17.65 5.90
CA GLU A 103 29.68 -16.89 4.79
C GLU A 103 29.97 -15.43 5.20
N LEU A 104 29.11 -14.82 6.03
CA LEU A 104 29.36 -13.49 6.57
C LEU A 104 30.58 -13.46 7.50
N GLU A 105 30.78 -14.51 8.30
CA GLU A 105 31.94 -14.65 9.17
C GLU A 105 33.24 -14.81 8.37
N ARG A 106 33.21 -15.61 7.29
CA ARG A 106 34.33 -15.75 6.34
C ARG A 106 34.68 -14.42 5.68
N LEU A 107 33.68 -13.68 5.19
CA LEU A 107 33.87 -12.37 4.57
C LEU A 107 34.45 -11.35 5.56
N ARG A 108 34.02 -11.39 6.82
CA ARG A 108 34.56 -10.53 7.89
C ARG A 108 36.01 -10.88 8.21
N ALA A 109 36.33 -12.16 8.33
CA ALA A 109 37.68 -12.66 8.56
C ALA A 109 38.63 -12.28 7.41
N GLU A 110 38.17 -12.38 6.16
CA GLU A 110 38.97 -12.01 4.99
C GLU A 110 39.26 -10.50 4.93
N ARG A 111 38.28 -9.67 5.30
CA ARG A 111 38.48 -8.21 5.39
C ARG A 111 39.46 -7.82 6.49
N GLU A 112 39.39 -8.45 7.65
CA GLU A 112 40.35 -8.24 8.75
C GLU A 112 41.76 -8.70 8.36
N ALA A 113 41.91 -9.86 7.70
CA ALA A 113 43.19 -10.34 7.20
C ALA A 113 43.81 -9.40 6.15
N LYS A 114 42.99 -8.87 5.22
CA LYS A 114 43.42 -7.87 4.24
C LYS A 114 43.83 -6.55 4.91
N LYS A 115 43.15 -6.13 5.98
CA LYS A 115 43.49 -4.94 6.76
C LYS A 115 44.80 -5.12 7.53
N ALA A 116 45.02 -6.29 8.14
CA ALA A 116 46.24 -6.64 8.85
C ALA A 116 47.46 -6.75 7.92
N LYS A 117 47.30 -7.31 6.71
CA LYS A 117 48.38 -7.31 5.70
C LYS A 117 48.75 -5.90 5.25
N ARG A 118 47.77 -5.00 5.09
CA ARG A 118 48.03 -3.58 4.76
C ARG A 118 48.73 -2.82 5.90
N SER A 119 48.42 -3.12 7.16
CA SER A 119 49.09 -2.48 8.31
C SER A 119 50.51 -3.02 8.54
N ALA A 120 50.74 -4.32 8.33
CA ALA A 120 52.06 -4.94 8.42
C ALA A 120 53.01 -4.45 7.32
N ALA A 121 52.52 -4.30 6.07
CA ALA A 121 53.31 -3.73 4.98
C ALA A 121 53.76 -2.28 5.22
N ARG A 122 53.11 -1.56 6.14
CA ARG A 122 53.42 -0.15 6.47
C ARG A 122 54.44 -0.01 7.62
N ARG A 123 54.78 -1.10 8.31
CA ARG A 123 55.82 -1.15 9.35
C ARG A 123 57.05 -1.90 8.83
N ARG A 124 57.83 -1.28 7.93
CA ARG A 124 59.25 -1.67 7.79
C ARG A 124 59.99 -1.25 9.08
N PRO A 125 60.97 -2.03 9.56
CA PRO A 125 61.81 -1.62 10.69
C PRO A 125 62.57 -0.34 10.32
N GLN A 126 62.52 0.68 11.18
CA GLN A 126 63.56 1.70 11.16
C GLN A 126 64.83 1.07 11.73
N GLU A 127 65.88 1.07 10.92
CA GLU A 127 67.24 0.76 11.34
C GLU A 127 67.64 1.79 12.42
N PRO A 128 68.24 1.35 13.55
CA PRO A 128 68.70 2.29 14.56
C PRO A 128 69.97 2.99 14.05
N ASP A 129 69.89 4.31 13.86
CA ASP A 129 71.08 5.15 13.66
C ASP A 129 71.93 5.13 14.94
N ASP A 130 73.15 4.62 14.80
CA ASP A 130 74.18 4.46 15.82
C ASP A 130 74.80 5.85 16.18
N PRO A 131 74.93 6.22 17.47
CA PRO A 131 75.54 7.49 17.84
C PRO A 131 77.08 7.39 17.88
N THR A 132 77.76 8.29 17.16
CA THR A 132 79.18 8.62 17.41
C THR A 132 79.30 10.06 17.88
#